data_AF-A0A2V9U732-F1
#
_entry.id   AF-A0A2V9U732-F1
#
_cell.length_a   1.000
_cell.length_b   1.000
_cell.length_c   1.000
_cell.angle_alpha   90.00
_cell.angle_beta   90.00
_cell.angle_gamma   90.00
#
_symmetry.space_group_name_H-M   'P 1'
#
loop_
_entity.id
_entity.type
_entity.pdbx_description
1 polymer ?
#
loop_
_entity_poly.entity_id
_entity_poly.type
_entity_poly.pdbx_seq_one_letter_code
_entity_poly.pdbx_strand_id
1 'polypeptide(L)'
;MVEALPVKSDTDRAGYNPDCLLDPALLPQQLLVRNWRPGDRFWPAHTKGPRKIKELLQERHITGAGRKNWPIVASGDEIIWVRGFPCPAKLKANETGDAILIRDVPLHED
;
A
#
# COMPACT_ATOMS: atom_id res chain seq x y z
N MET A 1 2.14 -9.18 -9.20
CA MET A 1 0.75 -9.49 -8.81
C MET A 1 0.55 -8.93 -7.41
N VAL A 2 -0.57 -8.26 -7.17
CA VAL A 2 -0.84 -7.71 -5.83
C VAL A 2 -1.60 -8.75 -5.01
N GLU A 3 -1.11 -9.03 -3.82
CA GLU A 3 -1.71 -9.95 -2.85
C GLU A 3 -1.99 -9.23 -1.53
N ALA A 4 -3.03 -9.68 -0.84
CA ALA A 4 -3.35 -9.29 0.53
C ALA A 4 -3.28 -10.53 1.43
N LEU A 5 -2.48 -10.47 2.49
CA LEU A 5 -2.27 -11.58 3.42
C LEU A 5 -2.74 -11.20 4.81
N PRO A 6 -3.57 -12.03 5.49
CA PRO A 6 -3.88 -11.83 6.89
C PRO A 6 -2.65 -12.15 7.75
N VAL A 7 -2.39 -11.30 8.74
CA VAL A 7 -1.33 -11.46 9.75
C VAL A 7 -2.02 -11.49 11.11
N LYS A 8 -2.13 -12.69 11.70
CA LYS A 8 -3.00 -12.93 12.86
C LYS A 8 -2.28 -13.13 14.19
N SER A 9 -1.01 -13.57 14.15
CA SER A 9 -0.23 -13.80 15.37
C SER A 9 0.90 -12.79 15.52
N ASP A 10 1.26 -12.45 16.76
CA ASP A 10 2.39 -11.56 17.06
C ASP A 10 3.71 -12.13 16.50
N THR A 11 3.84 -13.46 16.45
CA THR A 11 4.99 -14.14 15.82
C THR A 11 5.04 -13.90 14.31
N ASP A 12 3.90 -13.91 13.61
CA ASP A 12 3.85 -13.59 12.18
C ASP A 12 4.20 -12.11 11.94
N ARG A 13 3.80 -11.21 12.84
CA ARG A 13 4.07 -9.76 12.75
C ARG A 13 5.55 -9.43 12.86
N ALA A 14 6.30 -10.17 13.68
CA ALA A 14 7.73 -9.91 13.94
C ALA A 14 8.60 -9.94 12.67
N GLY A 15 8.15 -10.65 11.62
CA GLY A 15 8.83 -10.72 10.32
C GLY A 15 8.52 -9.55 9.36
N TYR A 16 7.59 -8.67 9.70
CA TYR A 16 7.13 -7.60 8.80
C TYR A 16 7.43 -6.21 9.36
N ASN A 17 7.69 -5.26 8.46
CA ASN A 17 7.76 -3.86 8.85
C ASN A 17 6.36 -3.38 9.32
N PRO A 18 6.20 -2.91 10.57
CA PRO A 18 4.92 -2.42 11.08
C PRO A 18 4.32 -1.27 10.26
N ASP A 19 5.15 -0.48 9.58
CA ASP A 19 4.70 0.60 8.71
C ASP A 19 4.01 0.12 7.42
N CYS A 20 4.02 -1.19 7.15
CA CYS A 20 3.35 -1.83 6.02
C CYS A 20 2.07 -2.57 6.41
N LEU A 21 1.75 -2.64 7.70
CA LEU A 21 0.60 -3.40 8.21
C LEU A 21 -0.63 -2.50 8.32
N LEU A 22 -1.72 -2.94 7.68
CA LEU A 22 -3.00 -2.26 7.65
C LEU A 22 -3.95 -2.86 8.69
N ASP A 23 -4.72 -2.02 9.38
CA ASP A 23 -5.79 -2.47 10.26
C ASP A 23 -7.01 -2.90 9.42
N PRO A 24 -7.42 -4.18 9.45
CA PRO A 24 -8.57 -4.65 8.69
C PRO A 24 -9.87 -3.93 9.06
N ALA A 25 -10.02 -3.44 10.30
CA ALA A 25 -11.22 -2.73 10.73
C ALA A 25 -11.31 -1.30 10.19
N LEU A 26 -10.19 -0.73 9.72
CA LEU A 26 -10.12 0.61 9.14
C LEU A 26 -10.17 0.59 7.60
N LEU A 27 -10.11 -0.59 6.98
CA LEU A 27 -10.14 -0.72 5.53
C LEU A 27 -11.56 -0.54 4.96
N PRO A 28 -11.69 0.14 3.80
CA PRO A 28 -12.94 0.16 3.06
C PRO A 28 -13.37 -1.24 2.60
N GLN A 29 -14.69 -1.43 2.44
CA GLN A 29 -15.28 -2.73 2.09
C GLN A 29 -14.87 -3.23 0.69
N GLN A 30 -14.59 -2.33 -0.25
CA GLN A 30 -14.22 -2.68 -1.62
C GLN A 30 -12.86 -2.09 -1.98
N LEU A 31 -11.91 -2.97 -2.27
CA LEU A 31 -10.57 -2.62 -2.71
C LEU A 31 -10.35 -3.08 -4.15
N LEU A 32 -9.77 -2.21 -4.96
CA LEU A 32 -9.47 -2.46 -6.35
C LEU A 32 -7.97 -2.26 -6.59
N VAL A 33 -7.36 -3.23 -7.28
CA VAL A 33 -6.01 -3.12 -7.79
C VAL A 33 -6.06 -2.42 -9.15
N ARG A 34 -5.30 -1.35 -9.31
CA ARG A 34 -5.13 -0.67 -10.61
C ARG A 34 -3.75 -0.04 -10.72
N ASN A 35 -3.42 0.40 -11.93
CA ASN A 35 -2.28 1.29 -12.12
C ASN A 35 -2.62 2.70 -11.62
N TRP A 36 -1.62 3.41 -11.11
CA TRP A 36 -1.78 4.83 -10.77
C TRP A 36 -2.11 5.66 -12.02
N ARG A 37 -2.78 6.79 -11.80
CA ARG A 37 -3.23 7.73 -12.83
C ARG A 37 -2.79 9.16 -12.48
N PRO A 38 -2.56 10.03 -13.48
CA PRO A 38 -2.32 11.44 -13.23
C PRO A 38 -3.45 12.05 -12.40
N GLY A 39 -3.10 12.75 -11.33
CA GLY A 39 -4.06 13.30 -10.38
C GLY A 39 -4.22 12.49 -9.10
N ASP A 40 -3.85 11.20 -9.10
CA ASP A 40 -3.87 10.37 -7.90
C ASP A 40 -3.04 10.99 -6.77
N ARG A 41 -3.64 11.00 -5.58
CA ARG A 41 -3.00 11.47 -4.35
C ARG A 41 -3.02 10.36 -3.32
N PHE A 42 -1.89 10.20 -2.65
CA PHE A 42 -1.69 9.26 -1.56
C PHE A 42 -1.39 10.05 -0.29
N TRP A 43 -1.71 9.48 0.87
CA TRP A 43 -1.39 10.09 2.17
C TRP A 43 -0.32 9.26 2.87
N PRO A 44 0.99 9.50 2.62
CA PRO A 44 2.04 8.71 3.23
C PRO A 44 2.01 8.82 4.76
N ALA A 45 2.46 7.75 5.42
CA ALA A 45 2.82 7.80 6.84
C ALA A 45 3.75 8.99 7.08
N HIS A 46 3.50 9.72 8.18
CA HIS A 46 4.33 10.85 8.64
C HIS A 46 4.25 12.13 7.78
N THR A 47 3.24 12.29 6.93
CA THR A 47 3.01 13.55 6.19
C THR A 47 1.79 14.31 6.71
N LYS A 48 1.87 15.65 6.70
CA LYS A 48 0.78 16.54 7.12
C LYS A 48 -0.35 16.65 6.08
N GLY A 49 -0.20 16.07 4.90
CA GLY A 49 -1.11 16.29 3.77
C GLY A 49 -0.94 15.27 2.65
N PRO A 50 -1.90 15.20 1.71
CA PRO A 50 -1.84 14.29 0.60
C PRO A 50 -0.74 14.71 -0.38
N ARG A 51 -0.01 13.73 -0.90
CA ARG A 51 1.05 13.89 -1.90
C ARG A 51 0.64 13.27 -3.23
N LYS A 52 1.02 13.91 -4.34
CA LYS A 52 0.75 13.35 -5.67
C LYS A 52 1.61 12.09 -5.86
N ILE A 53 1.01 11.01 -6.33
CA ILE A 53 1.75 9.76 -6.63
C ILE A 53 2.85 10.04 -7.66
N LYS A 54 2.60 10.92 -8.63
CA LYS A 54 3.62 11.35 -9.60
C LYS A 54 4.93 11.79 -8.94
N GLU A 55 4.84 12.59 -7.89
CA GLU A 55 6.00 13.13 -7.17
C GLU A 55 6.69 12.05 -6.34
N LEU A 56 5.91 11.23 -5.64
CA LEU A 56 6.41 10.09 -4.86
C LEU A 56 7.22 9.12 -5.73
N LEU A 57 6.71 8.76 -6.91
CA LEU A 57 7.41 7.88 -7.84
C LEU A 57 8.66 8.55 -8.40
N GLN A 58 8.63 9.86 -8.64
CA GLN A 58 9.78 10.61 -9.13
C GLN A 58 10.91 10.67 -8.09
N GLU A 59 10.60 10.90 -6.82
CA GLU A 59 11.57 10.91 -5.71
C GLU A 59 12.24 9.55 -5.50
N ARG A 60 11.52 8.46 -5.78
CA ARG A 60 12.07 7.11 -5.78
C ARG A 60 12.78 6.73 -7.08
N HIS A 61 12.95 7.67 -8.01
CA HIS A 61 13.55 7.46 -9.33
C HIS A 61 12.87 6.35 -10.16
N ILE A 62 11.57 6.12 -9.95
CA ILE A 62 10.78 5.13 -10.69
C ILE A 62 10.41 5.72 -12.05
N THR A 63 10.96 5.15 -13.13
CA THR A 63 10.84 5.67 -14.49
C THR A 63 10.40 4.58 -15.49
N GLY A 64 10.23 4.96 -16.76
CA GLY A 64 9.93 4.04 -17.86
C GLY A 64 8.59 3.31 -17.75
N ALA A 65 8.49 2.14 -18.39
CA ALA A 65 7.29 1.30 -18.41
C ALA A 65 6.87 0.84 -17.01
N GLY A 66 7.84 0.57 -16.13
CA GLY A 66 7.58 0.20 -14.74
C GLY A 66 6.82 1.27 -13.97
N ARG A 67 7.08 2.55 -14.25
CA ARG A 67 6.29 3.65 -13.69
C ARG A 67 4.85 3.62 -14.17
N LYS A 68 4.58 3.48 -15.48
CA LYS A 68 3.21 3.53 -16.02
C LYS A 68 2.31 2.43 -15.43
N ASN A 69 2.90 1.28 -15.16
CA ASN A 69 2.21 0.12 -14.59
C ASN A 69 2.41 -0.02 -13.09
N TRP A 70 2.80 1.05 -12.39
CA TRP A 70 3.04 0.99 -10.95
C TRP A 70 1.72 0.70 -10.23
N PRO A 71 1.62 -0.44 -9.52
CA PRO A 71 0.36 -0.86 -8.96
C PRO A 71 0.05 -0.11 -7.67
N ILE A 72 -1.25 0.14 -7.49
CA ILE A 72 -1.84 0.74 -6.30
C ILE A 72 -3.09 -0.05 -5.90
N VAL A 73 -3.51 0.10 -4.66
CA VAL A 73 -4.82 -0.36 -4.18
C VAL A 73 -5.65 0.85 -3.81
N ALA A 74 -6.89 0.89 -4.32
CA ALA A 74 -7.80 2.01 -4.14
C ALA A 74 -9.21 1.56 -3.75
N SER A 75 -9.93 2.44 -3.06
CA SER A 75 -11.37 2.38 -2.83
C SER A 75 -11.99 3.66 -3.39
N GLY A 76 -12.59 3.57 -4.58
CA GLY A 76 -12.99 4.77 -5.33
C GLY A 76 -11.79 5.68 -5.62
N ASP A 77 -11.87 6.92 -5.14
CA ASP A 77 -10.81 7.94 -5.28
C ASP A 77 -9.75 7.89 -4.16
N GLU A 78 -9.99 7.09 -3.12
CA GLU A 78 -9.05 6.94 -2.01
C GLU A 78 -7.97 5.91 -2.33
N ILE A 79 -6.70 6.30 -2.18
CA ILE A 79 -5.56 5.39 -2.34
C ILE A 79 -5.19 4.80 -0.97
N ILE A 80 -5.31 3.48 -0.86
CA ILE A 80 -5.11 2.70 0.36
C ILE A 80 -3.67 2.19 0.46
N TRP A 81 -3.06 1.85 -0.67
CA TRP A 81 -1.70 1.34 -0.72
C TRP A 81 -1.02 1.73 -2.04
N VAL A 82 0.29 1.99 -1.97
CA VAL A 82 1.15 2.23 -3.13
C VAL A 82 2.37 1.33 -3.00
N ARG A 83 2.69 0.58 -4.05
CA ARG A 83 3.87 -0.30 -4.05
C ARG A 83 5.12 0.45 -3.59
N GLY A 84 5.82 -0.11 -2.60
CA GLY A 84 7.08 0.42 -2.10
C GLY A 84 6.96 1.61 -1.15
N PHE A 85 5.75 1.93 -0.67
CA PHE A 85 5.52 2.99 0.31
C PHE A 85 4.87 2.43 1.59
N PRO A 86 5.17 3.02 2.77
CA PRO A 86 4.41 2.77 3.99
C PRO A 86 2.91 2.96 3.81
N CYS A 87 2.11 2.23 4.57
CA CYS A 87 0.66 2.43 4.63
C CYS A 87 0.32 3.83 5.19
N PRO A 88 -0.85 4.39 4.85
CA PRO A 88 -1.31 5.63 5.47
C PRO A 88 -1.41 5.49 6.99
N ALA A 89 -0.95 6.50 7.74
CA ALA A 89 -0.99 6.47 9.21
C ALA A 89 -2.41 6.22 9.77
N LYS A 90 -3.45 6.69 9.06
CA LYS A 90 -4.85 6.50 9.45
C LYS A 90 -5.38 5.07 9.26
N LEU A 91 -4.65 4.23 8.54
CA LEU A 91 -4.99 2.83 8.27
C LEU A 91 -3.99 1.87 8.91
N LYS A 92 -2.99 2.39 9.64
CA LYS A 92 -1.93 1.58 10.23
C LYS A 92 -2.51 0.70 11.34
N ALA A 93 -2.15 -0.58 11.31
CA ALA A 93 -2.50 -1.51 12.38
C ALA A 93 -1.83 -1.11 13.71
N ASN A 94 -2.51 -1.39 14.81
CA ASN A 94 -1.91 -1.32 16.14
C ASN A 94 -0.77 -2.34 16.29
N GLU A 95 0.00 -2.22 17.38
CA GLU A 95 1.09 -3.17 17.67
C GLU A 95 0.58 -4.60 17.86
N THR A 96 -0.65 -4.74 18.36
CA THR A 96 -1.32 -6.02 18.63
C THR A 96 -2.57 -6.21 17.78
N GLY A 97 -2.98 -7.47 17.60
CA GLY A 97 -4.21 -7.86 16.90
C GLY A 97 -4.02 -8.18 15.41
N ASP A 98 -5.14 -8.35 14.72
CA ASP A 98 -5.17 -8.69 13.29
C ASP A 98 -4.60 -7.56 12.44
N ALA A 99 -3.84 -7.90 11.40
CA ALA A 99 -3.46 -6.98 10.34
C ALA A 99 -3.60 -7.62 8.95
N ILE A 100 -3.55 -6.76 7.95
CA ILE A 100 -3.39 -7.15 6.55
C ILE A 100 -2.07 -6.58 6.02
N LEU A 101 -1.28 -7.45 5.38
CA LEU A 101 -0.14 -7.04 4.57
C LEU A 101 -0.55 -7.04 3.10
N ILE A 102 -0.41 -5.89 2.42
CA ILE A 102 -0.53 -5.80 0.97
C ILE A 102 0.86 -5.74 0.35
N ARG A 103 1.16 -6.63 -0.60
CA ARG A 103 2.45 -6.71 -1.28
C ARG A 103 2.31 -6.94 -2.78
N ASP A 104 3.33 -6.53 -3.53
CA ASP A 104 3.51 -6.94 -4.93
C ASP A 104 4.49 -8.11 -4.97
N VAL A 105 4.05 -9.24 -5.53
CA VAL A 105 4.86 -10.43 -5.76
C VAL A 105 5.15 -10.58 -7.26
N PRO A 106 6.32 -11.11 -7.67
CA PRO A 106 6.52 -11.53 -9.04
C PRO A 106 5.40 -12.48 -9.49
N LEU A 107 5.00 -12.39 -10.76
CA LEU A 107 4.25 -13.50 -11.36
C LEU A 107 5.26 -14.65 -11.44
N HIS A 108 5.02 -15.73 -10.70
CA HIS A 108 5.78 -16.96 -10.90
C HIS A 108 5.47 -17.45 -12.32
N GLU A 109 6.48 -17.50 -13.18
CA GLU A 109 6.45 -18.29 -14.41
C GLU A 109 6.90 -19.69 -13.98
N ASP A 110 5.96 -20.64 -13.92
CA ASP A 110 6.26 -22.07 -13.78
C ASP A 110 6.86 -22.63 -15.08
#